data_AF-B5VL91-F1
#
_entry.id   AF-B5VL91-F1
#
_cell.length_a   1.000
_cell.length_b   1.000
_cell.length_c   1.000
_cell.angle_alpha   90.00
_cell.angle_beta   90.00
_cell.angle_gamma   90.00
#
_symmetry.space_group_name_H-M   'P 1'
#
loop_
_entity.id
_entity.type
_entity.pdbx_description
1 polymer ?
#
loop_
_entity_poly.entity_id
_entity_poly.type
_entity_poly.pdbx_seq_one_letter_code
_entity_poly.pdbx_strand_id
1 'polypeptide(L)'
;MPAEIDIDEADVLVLSQELQKTSKLTFEINKSLKKIAATSNQSSQLFTPILARNNVLTTLQRNIESTLNSVASVKDLANEASKYEIILQKGINQVGLKQYTQVVHKLDDMLEDIQSGQANREENSEFHGILTHLEQLIKRSEAQLRVYFISILNSIKPFDPQINITKKMPFPYYEDQQLGALSWILDYFHGNSEGSIIQDILVGERSKLILKCMAFLEPFAKEISTAKNAPYEKGSSGMNSYTEALLGFIANEKSLVDDLYSQYTESKPHVLSQILSPLISAYAKLFGANLKIVRSNLENFGFFSFELVESINDVKKSLRGKELQNYNLLQDCTQEVRQVTQSLFRDAIDRIIKKANSISTIPSNNGVTEATVDTMSRLRKFSEYKNGCLGAMDNITRENWLPSNYKEKE
;
A
#
# COMPACT_ATOMS: atom_id res chain seq x y z
N MET A 1 25.23 73.89 14.30
CA MET A 1 24.41 73.30 13.23
C MET A 1 24.74 71.81 13.18
N PRO A 2 23.91 70.95 13.79
CA PRO A 2 24.08 69.50 13.68
C PRO A 2 23.50 69.07 12.32
N ALA A 3 24.24 68.26 11.58
CA ALA A 3 23.78 67.68 10.33
C ALA A 3 22.58 66.76 10.63
N GLU A 4 21.44 67.06 10.01
CA GLU A 4 20.32 66.12 9.86
C GLU A 4 20.88 64.91 9.14
N ILE A 5 21.11 63.82 9.88
CA ILE A 5 21.36 62.51 9.30
C ILE A 5 20.04 62.10 8.66
N ASP A 6 20.06 61.98 7.34
CA ASP A 6 18.94 61.53 6.54
C ASP A 6 18.50 60.13 7.02
N ILE A 7 17.23 60.00 7.37
CA ILE A 7 16.67 58.80 8.03
C ILE A 7 16.83 57.59 7.09
N ASP A 8 16.76 57.83 5.78
CA ASP A 8 16.97 56.81 4.75
C ASP A 8 18.43 56.34 4.70
N GLU A 9 19.41 57.20 4.97
CA GLU A 9 20.84 56.84 5.00
C GLU A 9 21.19 56.06 6.28
N ALA A 10 20.54 56.39 7.40
CA ALA A 10 20.65 55.62 8.63
C ALA A 10 20.07 54.20 8.48
N ASP A 11 18.92 54.05 7.82
CA ASP A 11 18.30 52.75 7.56
C ASP A 11 19.13 51.89 6.59
N VAL A 12 19.73 52.49 5.55
CA VAL A 12 20.66 51.80 4.65
C VAL A 12 21.91 51.33 5.41
N LEU A 13 22.43 52.14 6.34
CA LEU A 13 23.55 51.75 7.19
C LEU A 13 23.20 50.59 8.12
N VAL A 14 22.04 50.62 8.77
CA VAL A 14 21.56 49.53 9.63
C VAL A 14 21.38 48.25 8.80
N LEU A 15 20.76 48.34 7.63
CA LEU A 15 20.56 47.20 6.73
C LEU A 15 21.90 46.62 6.24
N SER A 16 22.87 47.49 5.91
CA SER A 16 24.23 47.07 5.52
C SER A 16 24.94 46.33 6.66
N GLN A 17 24.74 46.79 7.89
CA GLN A 17 25.32 46.19 9.09
C GLN A 17 24.65 44.86 9.43
N GLU A 18 23.34 44.73 9.23
CA GLU A 18 22.61 43.47 9.35
C GLU A 18 23.01 42.46 8.26
N LEU A 19 23.19 42.90 7.02
CA LEU A 19 23.73 42.09 5.92
C LEU A 19 25.15 41.61 6.23
N GLN A 20 25.99 42.47 6.77
CA GLN A 20 27.36 42.12 7.15
C GLN A 20 27.38 41.13 8.33
N LYS A 21 26.49 41.28 9.31
CA LYS A 21 26.29 40.29 10.39
C LYS A 21 25.80 38.96 9.85
N THR A 22 24.84 38.97 8.92
CA THR A 22 24.30 37.77 8.27
C THR A 22 25.40 37.05 7.48
N SER A 23 26.20 37.79 6.71
CA SER A 23 27.35 37.25 5.96
C SER A 23 28.38 36.60 6.90
N LYS A 24 28.71 37.25 8.03
CA LYS A 24 29.59 36.65 9.06
C LYS A 24 29.00 35.37 9.64
N LEU A 25 27.70 35.36 9.96
CA LEU A 25 27.03 34.19 10.50
C LEU A 25 27.01 33.03 9.47
N THR A 26 26.72 33.32 8.20
CA THR A 26 26.80 32.34 7.11
C THR A 26 28.21 31.78 6.97
N PHE A 27 29.23 32.63 7.09
CA PHE A 27 30.63 32.20 7.06
C PHE A 27 30.98 31.28 8.24
N GLU A 28 30.53 31.60 9.46
CA GLU A 28 30.73 30.76 10.64
C GLU A 28 29.97 29.43 10.56
N ILE A 29 28.74 29.43 10.04
CA ILE A 29 27.97 28.21 9.77
C ILE A 29 28.70 27.33 8.76
N ASN A 30 29.19 27.92 7.65
CA ASN A 30 29.91 27.17 6.62
C ASN A 30 31.25 26.62 7.15
N LYS A 31 31.95 27.38 8.01
CA LYS A 31 33.14 26.91 8.72
C LYS A 31 32.81 25.75 9.68
N SER A 32 31.70 25.83 10.40
CA SER A 32 31.24 24.79 11.32
C SER A 32 30.82 23.53 10.56
N LEU A 33 30.11 23.66 9.44
CA LEU A 33 29.75 22.56 8.56
C LEU A 33 30.98 21.87 7.96
N LYS A 34 31.98 22.64 7.51
CA LYS A 34 33.26 22.07 7.04
C LYS A 34 33.98 21.32 8.15
N LYS A 35 33.96 21.83 9.38
CA LYS A 35 34.54 21.16 10.54
C LYS A 35 33.78 19.87 10.87
N ILE A 36 32.46 19.90 10.88
CA ILE A 36 31.61 18.71 11.09
C ILE A 36 31.86 17.67 10.00
N ALA A 37 31.93 18.08 8.73
CA ALA A 37 32.22 17.18 7.62
C ALA A 37 33.61 16.55 7.76
N ALA A 38 34.63 17.34 8.11
CA ALA A 38 35.97 16.82 8.35
C ALA A 38 36.01 15.83 9.54
N THR A 39 35.36 16.16 10.65
CA THR A 39 35.28 15.27 11.82
C THR A 39 34.49 14.01 11.51
N SER A 40 33.38 14.09 10.76
CA SER A 40 32.59 12.94 10.33
C SER A 40 33.40 12.02 9.41
N ASN A 41 34.17 12.58 8.49
CA ASN A 41 35.03 11.83 7.58
C ASN A 41 36.20 11.16 8.33
N GLN A 42 36.80 11.87 9.29
CA GLN A 42 37.85 11.32 10.17
C GLN A 42 37.30 10.20 11.07
N SER A 43 36.12 10.38 11.66
CA SER A 43 35.44 9.32 12.43
C SER A 43 35.15 8.11 11.54
N SER A 44 34.63 8.31 10.32
CA SER A 44 34.41 7.23 9.35
C SER A 44 35.70 6.45 9.06
N GLN A 45 36.80 7.15 8.77
CA GLN A 45 38.12 6.54 8.53
C GLN A 45 38.67 5.77 9.74
N LEU A 46 38.34 6.19 10.98
CA LEU A 46 38.74 5.48 12.20
C LEU A 46 37.83 4.26 12.47
N PHE A 47 36.54 4.32 12.12
CA PHE A 47 35.60 3.22 12.33
C PHE A 47 35.75 2.11 11.28
N THR A 48 36.08 2.43 10.02
CA THR A 48 36.27 1.42 8.96
C THR A 48 37.26 0.31 9.33
N PRO A 49 38.48 0.57 9.84
CA PRO A 49 39.41 -0.49 10.21
C PRO A 49 38.95 -1.28 11.44
N ILE A 50 38.18 -0.67 12.36
CA ILE A 50 37.60 -1.37 13.51
C ILE A 50 36.52 -2.36 13.03
N LEU A 51 35.64 -1.93 12.13
CA LEU A 51 34.64 -2.79 11.50
C LEU A 51 35.29 -3.92 10.70
N ALA A 52 36.35 -3.62 9.94
CA ALA A 52 37.12 -4.63 9.22
C ALA A 52 37.77 -5.66 10.17
N ARG A 53 38.37 -5.19 11.28
CA ARG A 53 38.91 -6.09 12.31
C ARG A 53 37.85 -6.94 12.98
N ASN A 54 36.67 -6.37 13.23
CA ASN A 54 35.55 -7.09 13.82
C ASN A 54 35.09 -8.21 12.88
N ASN A 55 34.91 -7.92 11.59
CA ASN A 55 34.60 -8.94 10.58
C ASN A 55 35.64 -10.07 10.55
N VAL A 56 36.94 -9.74 10.58
CA VAL A 56 38.01 -10.75 10.64
C VAL A 56 37.91 -11.60 11.92
N LEU A 57 37.59 -10.99 13.06
CA LEU A 57 37.39 -11.70 14.33
C LEU A 57 36.15 -12.59 14.29
N THR A 58 35.03 -12.14 13.71
CA THR A 58 33.83 -12.93 13.50
C THR A 58 34.10 -14.12 12.59
N THR A 59 34.85 -13.92 11.50
CA THR A 59 35.29 -15.02 10.62
C THR A 59 36.23 -15.99 11.34
N LEU A 60 37.18 -15.49 12.14
CA LEU A 60 38.08 -16.33 12.93
C LEU A 60 37.31 -17.15 13.98
N GLN A 61 36.34 -16.54 14.66
CA GLN A 61 35.47 -17.23 15.61
C GLN A 61 34.68 -18.34 14.92
N ARG A 62 34.06 -18.06 13.77
CA ARG A 62 33.35 -19.05 12.97
C ARG A 62 34.26 -20.20 12.53
N ASN A 63 35.49 -19.89 12.09
CA ASN A 63 36.46 -20.92 11.70
C ASN A 63 36.90 -21.77 12.89
N ILE A 64 37.12 -21.17 14.06
CA ILE A 64 37.47 -21.91 15.28
C ILE A 64 36.30 -22.83 15.67
N GLU A 65 35.07 -22.33 15.72
CA GLU A 65 33.88 -23.15 16.00
C GLU A 65 33.72 -24.29 14.99
N SER A 66 33.84 -24.01 13.69
CA SER A 66 33.74 -25.04 12.63
C SER A 66 34.84 -26.10 12.74
N THR A 67 36.09 -25.72 13.03
CA THR A 67 37.18 -26.68 13.27
C THR A 67 36.94 -27.51 14.53
N LEU A 68 36.39 -26.91 15.59
CA LEU A 68 36.09 -27.60 16.83
C LEU A 68 34.92 -28.57 16.64
N ASN A 69 33.88 -28.18 15.90
CA ASN A 69 32.76 -29.05 15.51
C ASN A 69 33.21 -30.21 14.63
N SER A 70 34.12 -29.96 13.68
CA SER A 70 34.71 -30.98 12.80
C SER A 70 35.54 -32.01 13.58
N VAL A 71 36.15 -31.61 14.70
CA VAL A 71 36.98 -32.47 15.56
C VAL A 71 36.18 -33.05 16.74
N ALA A 72 35.02 -32.49 17.07
CA ALA A 72 34.16 -32.95 18.15
C ALA A 72 33.60 -34.35 17.86
N SER A 73 33.50 -35.16 18.91
CA SER A 73 32.91 -36.49 18.81
C SER A 73 31.42 -36.38 18.49
N VAL A 74 30.88 -37.37 17.76
CA VAL A 74 29.44 -37.45 17.45
C VAL A 74 28.58 -37.35 18.72
N LYS A 75 29.07 -37.91 19.84
CA LYS A 75 28.43 -37.86 21.15
C LYS A 75 28.37 -36.45 21.73
N ASP A 76 29.42 -35.65 21.57
CA ASP A 76 29.45 -34.26 22.08
C ASP A 76 28.50 -33.37 21.27
N LEU A 77 28.49 -33.54 19.95
CA LEU A 77 27.56 -32.84 19.05
C LEU A 77 26.11 -33.21 19.37
N ALA A 78 25.82 -34.48 19.64
CA ALA A 78 24.49 -34.93 20.05
C ALA A 78 24.06 -34.31 21.40
N ASN A 79 25.00 -34.17 22.34
CA ASN A 79 24.73 -33.54 23.63
C ASN A 79 24.46 -32.03 23.49
N GLU A 80 25.22 -31.32 22.66
CA GLU A 80 24.96 -29.90 22.35
C GLU A 80 23.61 -29.72 21.62
N ALA A 81 23.30 -30.56 20.63
CA ALA A 81 22.01 -30.57 19.95
C ALA A 81 20.85 -30.77 20.96
N SER A 82 21.02 -31.68 21.92
CA SER A 82 20.02 -31.92 22.99
C SER A 82 19.84 -30.69 23.89
N LYS A 83 20.92 -29.95 24.21
CA LYS A 83 20.82 -28.70 24.97
C LYS A 83 20.06 -27.62 24.20
N TYR A 84 20.35 -27.49 22.90
CA TYR A 84 19.64 -26.56 22.03
C TYR A 84 18.17 -26.93 21.87
N GLU A 85 17.85 -28.22 21.76
CA GLU A 85 16.47 -28.69 21.75
C GLU A 85 15.71 -28.29 23.03
N ILE A 86 16.30 -28.47 24.22
CA ILE A 86 15.69 -28.05 25.48
C ILE A 86 15.43 -26.54 25.51
N ILE A 87 16.30 -25.74 24.90
CA ILE A 87 16.09 -24.29 24.77
C ILE A 87 14.93 -24.01 23.81
N LEU A 88 14.92 -24.61 22.62
CA LEU A 88 13.89 -24.41 21.60
C LEU A 88 12.50 -24.89 22.06
N GLN A 89 12.46 -25.93 22.91
CA GLN A 89 11.23 -26.48 23.48
C GLN A 89 10.50 -25.50 24.42
N LYS A 90 11.21 -24.51 24.98
CA LYS A 90 10.61 -23.43 25.81
C LYS A 90 9.78 -22.44 24.97
N GLY A 91 9.96 -22.43 23.65
CA GLY A 91 9.23 -21.60 22.72
C GLY A 91 9.73 -20.15 22.62
N ILE A 92 9.27 -19.46 21.57
CA ILE A 92 9.78 -18.15 21.15
C ILE A 92 9.56 -17.06 22.22
N ASN A 93 8.41 -17.06 22.89
CA ASN A 93 8.07 -16.04 23.89
C ASN A 93 8.97 -16.09 25.14
N GLN A 94 9.44 -17.28 25.53
CA GLN A 94 10.29 -17.44 26.72
C GLN A 94 11.77 -17.26 26.39
N VAL A 95 12.20 -17.70 25.21
CA VAL A 95 13.61 -17.62 24.76
C VAL A 95 13.96 -16.22 24.23
N GLY A 96 12.97 -15.54 23.63
CA GLY A 96 13.17 -14.33 22.84
C GLY A 96 13.45 -14.67 21.38
N LEU A 97 12.84 -13.93 20.46
CA LEU A 97 12.88 -14.22 19.01
C LEU A 97 14.32 -14.27 18.47
N LYS A 98 15.16 -13.30 18.83
CA LYS A 98 16.54 -13.21 18.34
C LYS A 98 17.41 -14.37 18.84
N GLN A 99 17.25 -14.74 20.10
CA GLN A 99 17.95 -15.86 20.70
C GLN A 99 17.45 -17.18 20.10
N TYR A 100 16.15 -17.29 19.83
CA TYR A 100 15.56 -18.45 19.18
C TYR A 100 16.15 -18.68 17.79
N THR A 101 16.13 -17.66 16.91
CA THR A 101 16.73 -17.77 15.57
C THR A 101 18.23 -18.01 15.61
N GLN A 102 18.95 -17.44 16.60
CA GLN A 102 20.38 -17.69 16.78
C GLN A 102 20.68 -19.16 17.11
N VAL A 103 19.86 -19.81 17.93
CA VAL A 103 19.98 -21.24 18.22
C VAL A 103 19.70 -22.07 16.97
N VAL A 104 18.70 -21.69 16.16
CA VAL A 104 18.44 -22.39 14.90
C VAL A 104 19.60 -22.24 13.92
N HIS A 105 20.20 -21.06 13.77
CA HIS A 105 21.40 -20.88 12.96
C HIS A 105 22.59 -21.72 13.47
N LYS A 106 22.75 -21.86 14.79
CA LYS A 106 23.80 -22.73 15.36
C LYS A 106 23.56 -24.21 15.03
N LEU A 107 22.30 -24.66 14.98
CA LEU A 107 21.95 -26.01 14.55
C LEU A 107 22.21 -26.21 13.05
N ASP A 108 21.94 -25.19 12.24
CA ASP A 108 22.15 -25.22 10.80
C ASP A 108 23.65 -25.21 10.44
N ASP A 109 24.43 -24.32 11.07
CA ASP A 109 25.90 -24.31 10.98
C ASP A 109 26.48 -25.67 11.43
N MET A 110 25.95 -26.25 12.51
CA MET A 110 26.38 -27.57 13.00
C MET A 110 26.06 -28.67 11.97
N LEU A 111 24.89 -28.61 11.32
CA LEU A 111 24.47 -29.54 10.27
C LEU A 111 25.39 -29.44 9.04
N GLU A 112 25.74 -28.22 8.62
CA GLU A 112 26.63 -28.00 7.48
C GLU A 112 28.08 -28.41 7.80
N ASP A 113 28.57 -28.16 9.01
CA ASP A 113 29.89 -28.60 9.48
C ASP A 113 30.02 -30.14 9.48
N ILE A 114 28.97 -30.87 9.92
CA ILE A 114 29.00 -32.34 9.92
C ILE A 114 28.82 -32.95 8.52
N GLN A 115 28.01 -32.33 7.66
CA GLN A 115 27.82 -32.77 6.28
C GLN A 115 29.09 -32.53 5.44
N SER A 116 29.73 -31.37 5.57
CA SER A 116 31.01 -31.08 4.89
C SER A 116 32.16 -31.98 5.39
N GLY A 117 32.10 -32.44 6.63
CA GLY A 117 33.00 -33.45 7.21
C GLY A 117 32.74 -34.90 6.76
N GLN A 118 31.70 -35.18 5.96
CA GLN A 118 31.34 -36.55 5.52
C GLN A 118 32.45 -37.29 4.77
N ALA A 119 33.37 -36.58 4.10
CA ALA A 119 34.43 -37.22 3.33
C ALA A 119 35.38 -38.10 4.18
N ASN A 120 35.43 -37.90 5.51
CA ASN A 120 36.33 -38.61 6.42
C ASN A 120 35.62 -39.36 7.56
N ARG A 121 34.29 -39.37 7.64
CA ARG A 121 33.54 -40.02 8.73
C ARG A 121 32.83 -41.27 8.23
N GLU A 122 33.07 -42.40 8.91
CA GLU A 122 32.44 -43.69 8.65
C GLU A 122 30.90 -43.57 8.70
N GLU A 123 30.21 -44.18 7.73
CA GLU A 123 28.75 -44.31 7.60
C GLU A 123 28.16 -45.15 8.75
N ASN A 124 28.17 -44.59 9.96
CA ASN A 124 27.62 -45.22 11.16
C ASN A 124 26.16 -44.78 11.38
N SER A 125 25.31 -45.69 11.85
CA SER A 125 23.89 -45.42 12.14
C SER A 125 23.69 -44.29 13.16
N GLU A 126 24.63 -44.10 14.09
CA GLU A 126 24.65 -42.98 15.05
C GLU A 126 24.84 -41.62 14.35
N PHE A 127 25.68 -41.59 13.30
CA PHE A 127 25.93 -40.39 12.51
C PHE A 127 24.72 -40.01 11.65
N HIS A 128 24.06 -40.99 11.03
CA HIS A 128 22.79 -40.77 10.34
C HIS A 128 21.66 -40.34 11.31
N GLY A 129 21.68 -40.86 12.54
CA GLY A 129 20.72 -40.50 13.58
C GLY A 129 20.82 -39.02 13.98
N ILE A 130 22.03 -38.50 14.22
CA ILE A 130 22.21 -37.08 14.57
C ILE A 130 21.87 -36.15 13.41
N LEU A 131 22.25 -36.49 12.16
CA LEU A 131 21.88 -35.72 10.97
C LEU A 131 20.37 -35.59 10.84
N THR A 132 19.67 -36.74 10.91
CA THR A 132 18.21 -36.77 10.83
C THR A 132 17.58 -35.98 11.98
N HIS A 133 18.12 -36.10 13.19
CA HIS A 133 17.62 -35.37 14.35
C HIS A 133 17.76 -33.85 14.19
N LEU A 134 18.92 -33.37 13.75
CA LEU A 134 19.18 -31.95 13.52
C LEU A 134 18.27 -31.40 12.42
N GLU A 135 18.13 -32.09 11.29
CA GLU A 135 17.24 -31.69 10.20
C GLU A 135 15.77 -31.59 10.65
N GLN A 136 15.29 -32.55 11.43
CA GLN A 136 13.93 -32.54 11.96
C GLN A 136 13.73 -31.42 12.98
N LEU A 137 14.73 -31.17 13.83
CA LEU A 137 14.70 -30.10 14.82
C LEU A 137 14.65 -28.73 14.15
N ILE A 138 15.49 -28.48 13.13
CA ILE A 138 15.49 -27.24 12.34
C ILE A 138 14.12 -27.06 11.68
N LYS A 139 13.61 -28.07 10.95
CA LYS A 139 12.29 -28.01 10.30
C LYS A 139 11.17 -27.69 11.28
N ARG A 140 11.17 -28.31 12.46
CA ARG A 140 10.16 -28.07 13.50
C ARG A 140 10.27 -26.65 14.07
N SER A 141 11.48 -26.17 14.32
CA SER A 141 11.71 -24.81 14.81
C SER A 141 11.32 -23.75 13.80
N GLU A 142 11.62 -23.95 12.52
CA GLU A 142 11.17 -23.06 11.46
C GLU A 142 9.66 -23.11 11.29
N ALA A 143 9.03 -24.28 11.41
CA ALA A 143 7.56 -24.37 11.40
C ALA A 143 6.96 -23.56 12.55
N GLN A 144 7.58 -23.58 13.73
CA GLN A 144 7.18 -22.75 14.86
C GLN A 144 7.36 -21.24 14.58
N LEU A 145 8.44 -20.84 13.90
CA LEU A 145 8.64 -19.46 13.45
C LEU A 145 7.54 -19.01 12.48
N ARG A 146 7.15 -19.87 11.51
CA ARG A 146 6.05 -19.59 10.57
C ARG A 146 4.71 -19.45 11.32
N VAL A 147 4.42 -20.33 12.28
CA VAL A 147 3.21 -20.23 13.13
C VAL A 147 3.20 -18.92 13.92
N TYR A 148 4.35 -18.53 14.49
CA TYR A 148 4.48 -17.29 15.24
C TYR A 148 4.30 -16.05 14.35
N PHE A 149 4.88 -16.07 13.15
CA PHE A 149 4.70 -15.03 12.13
C PHE A 149 3.23 -14.85 11.76
N ILE A 150 2.54 -15.95 11.43
CA ILE A 150 1.09 -15.93 11.14
C ILE A 150 0.28 -15.44 12.35
N SER A 151 0.67 -15.82 13.57
CA SER A 151 0.01 -15.37 14.80
C SER A 151 0.13 -13.85 14.99
N ILE A 152 1.30 -13.26 14.70
CA ILE A 152 1.48 -11.81 14.75
C ILE A 152 0.66 -11.15 13.64
N LEU A 153 0.69 -11.67 12.41
CA LEU A 153 -0.09 -11.10 11.31
C LEU A 153 -1.59 -11.11 11.62
N ASN A 154 -2.08 -12.16 12.27
CA ASN A 154 -3.48 -12.32 12.68
C ASN A 154 -3.81 -11.70 14.06
N SER A 155 -2.92 -10.90 14.64
CA SER A 155 -3.24 -10.11 15.84
C SER A 155 -4.35 -9.10 15.54
N ILE A 156 -4.31 -8.51 14.33
CA ILE A 156 -5.36 -7.66 13.78
C ILE A 156 -6.49 -8.57 13.28
N LYS A 157 -7.67 -8.45 13.91
CA LYS A 157 -8.87 -9.17 13.49
C LYS A 157 -9.61 -8.42 12.38
N PRO A 158 -10.37 -9.12 11.51
CA PRO A 158 -11.25 -8.46 10.57
C PRO A 158 -12.22 -7.51 11.30
N PHE A 159 -12.34 -6.30 10.80
CA PHE A 159 -13.19 -5.25 11.36
C PHE A 159 -14.01 -4.60 10.26
N ASP A 160 -15.08 -3.91 10.63
CA ASP A 160 -15.88 -3.11 9.71
C ASP A 160 -15.19 -1.75 9.46
N PRO A 161 -14.70 -1.47 8.24
CA PRO A 161 -14.05 -0.19 7.96
C PRO A 161 -15.01 1.00 8.06
N GLN A 162 -16.33 0.80 7.89
CA GLN A 162 -17.32 1.88 7.96
C GLN A 162 -17.34 2.55 9.34
N ILE A 163 -17.11 1.77 10.41
CA ILE A 163 -17.05 2.29 11.78
C ILE A 163 -15.89 3.28 11.93
N ASN A 164 -14.74 2.94 11.36
CA ASN A 164 -13.53 3.75 11.43
C ASN A 164 -13.65 5.02 10.58
N ILE A 165 -14.23 4.90 9.38
CA ILE A 165 -14.55 6.05 8.51
C ILE A 165 -15.50 7.02 9.23
N THR A 166 -16.61 6.51 9.77
CA THR A 166 -17.62 7.33 10.46
C THR A 166 -17.03 8.05 11.67
N LYS A 167 -16.17 7.38 12.43
CA LYS A 167 -15.51 7.95 13.62
C LYS A 167 -14.24 8.73 13.30
N LYS A 168 -13.82 8.80 12.03
CA LYS A 168 -12.53 9.38 11.59
C LYS A 168 -11.33 8.84 12.37
N MET A 169 -11.35 7.54 12.67
CA MET A 169 -10.25 6.85 13.33
C MET A 169 -9.39 6.13 12.29
N PRO A 170 -8.05 6.14 12.43
CA PRO A 170 -7.18 5.32 11.61
C PRO A 170 -7.50 3.83 11.76
N PHE A 171 -7.23 3.05 10.72
CA PHE A 171 -7.35 1.60 10.81
C PHE A 171 -6.31 1.02 11.77
N PRO A 172 -6.62 -0.12 12.43
CA PRO A 172 -5.65 -0.85 13.23
C PRO A 172 -4.36 -1.13 12.45
N TYR A 173 -3.23 -0.87 13.10
CA TYR A 173 -1.89 -1.11 12.58
C TYR A 173 -1.06 -1.89 13.60
N TYR A 174 0.03 -2.50 13.15
CA TYR A 174 0.92 -3.26 14.03
C TYR A 174 1.75 -2.32 14.92
N GLU A 175 2.09 -2.76 16.11
CA GLU A 175 3.02 -2.06 17.00
C GLU A 175 4.48 -2.23 16.54
N ASP A 176 5.37 -1.30 16.91
CA ASP A 176 6.78 -1.32 16.49
C ASP A 176 7.50 -2.61 16.87
N GLN A 177 7.16 -3.22 18.01
CA GLN A 177 7.72 -4.50 18.44
C GLN A 177 7.29 -5.64 17.52
N GLN A 178 6.03 -5.63 17.05
CA GLN A 178 5.52 -6.61 16.10
C GLN A 178 6.14 -6.41 14.72
N LEU A 179 6.27 -5.16 14.26
CA LEU A 179 6.95 -4.84 13.00
C LEU A 179 8.41 -5.33 13.03
N GLY A 180 9.13 -5.06 14.11
CA GLY A 180 10.50 -5.56 14.29
C GLY A 180 10.60 -7.09 14.30
N ALA A 181 9.61 -7.78 14.91
CA ALA A 181 9.55 -9.24 14.89
C ALA A 181 9.23 -9.80 13.50
N LEU A 182 8.30 -9.18 12.77
CA LEU A 182 7.95 -9.57 11.40
C LEU A 182 9.14 -9.39 10.44
N SER A 183 9.81 -8.24 10.48
CA SER A 183 11.02 -7.99 9.69
C SER A 183 12.12 -9.00 10.01
N TRP A 184 12.37 -9.28 11.29
CA TRP A 184 13.39 -10.26 11.69
C TRP A 184 13.12 -11.66 11.15
N ILE A 185 11.86 -12.10 11.16
CA ILE A 185 11.48 -13.42 10.63
C ILE A 185 11.58 -13.44 9.10
N LEU A 186 11.19 -12.35 8.43
CA LEU A 186 11.36 -12.22 6.98
C LEU A 186 12.84 -12.32 6.61
N ASP A 187 13.71 -11.56 7.29
CA ASP A 187 15.16 -11.58 7.05
C ASP A 187 15.77 -12.97 7.27
N TYR A 188 15.33 -13.69 8.30
CA TYR A 188 15.75 -15.07 8.58
C TYR A 188 15.43 -16.01 7.39
N PHE A 189 14.19 -16.01 6.90
CA PHE A 189 13.79 -16.89 5.80
C PHE A 189 14.36 -16.43 4.45
N HIS A 190 14.59 -15.14 4.25
CA HIS A 190 15.33 -14.65 3.08
C HIS A 190 16.80 -15.13 3.10
N GLY A 191 17.44 -15.19 4.27
CA GLY A 191 18.79 -15.73 4.44
C GLY A 191 18.89 -17.24 4.16
N ASN A 192 17.86 -18.01 4.55
CA ASN A 192 17.82 -19.47 4.37
C ASN A 192 17.24 -19.93 3.01
N SER A 193 17.27 -19.07 1.98
CA SER A 193 16.74 -19.38 0.63
C SER A 193 15.24 -19.71 0.56
N GLU A 194 14.45 -19.36 1.59
CA GLU A 194 13.00 -19.55 1.64
C GLU A 194 12.21 -18.24 1.54
N GLY A 195 12.83 -17.19 1.01
CA GLY A 195 12.24 -15.85 0.92
C GLY A 195 10.88 -15.81 0.21
N SER A 196 10.69 -16.59 -0.85
CA SER A 196 9.41 -16.66 -1.57
C SER A 196 8.28 -17.27 -0.73
N ILE A 197 8.57 -18.31 0.04
CA ILE A 197 7.57 -19.04 0.83
C ILE A 197 7.02 -18.14 1.94
N ILE A 198 7.90 -17.45 2.67
CA ILE A 198 7.47 -16.55 3.74
C ILE A 198 6.73 -15.32 3.17
N GLN A 199 7.15 -14.85 2.00
CA GLN A 199 6.49 -13.77 1.28
C GLN A 199 5.07 -14.17 0.86
N ASP A 200 4.88 -15.38 0.33
CA ASP A 200 3.56 -15.88 -0.05
C ASP A 200 2.63 -16.01 1.17
N ILE A 201 3.17 -16.38 2.35
CA ILE A 201 2.42 -16.39 3.61
C ILE A 201 2.00 -14.97 4.00
N LEU A 202 2.91 -14.00 3.95
CA LEU A 202 2.62 -12.59 4.24
C LEU A 202 1.50 -12.08 3.32
N VAL A 203 1.66 -12.26 2.01
CA VAL A 203 0.69 -11.85 0.99
C VAL A 203 -0.65 -12.52 1.23
N GLY A 204 -0.65 -13.83 1.48
CA GLY A 204 -1.84 -14.62 1.71
C GLY A 204 -2.63 -14.17 2.93
N GLU A 205 -1.98 -13.97 4.08
CA GLU A 205 -2.67 -13.55 5.30
C GLU A 205 -3.15 -12.10 5.23
N ARG A 206 -2.34 -11.17 4.68
CA ARG A 206 -2.75 -9.77 4.50
C ARG A 206 -3.92 -9.63 3.54
N SER A 207 -3.85 -10.25 2.36
CA SER A 207 -4.95 -10.19 1.38
C SER A 207 -6.24 -10.81 1.93
N LYS A 208 -6.18 -11.95 2.64
CA LYS A 208 -7.35 -12.56 3.31
C LYS A 208 -7.97 -11.64 4.35
N LEU A 209 -7.16 -10.99 5.19
CA LEU A 209 -7.65 -10.07 6.21
C LEU A 209 -8.40 -8.90 5.57
N ILE A 210 -7.77 -8.24 4.59
CA ILE A 210 -8.35 -7.06 3.94
C ILE A 210 -9.63 -7.43 3.19
N LEU A 211 -9.64 -8.54 2.46
CA LEU A 211 -10.85 -9.02 1.77
C LEU A 211 -12.00 -9.27 2.75
N LYS A 212 -11.73 -9.83 3.93
CA LYS A 212 -12.75 -10.00 4.98
C LYS A 212 -13.27 -8.66 5.52
N CYS A 213 -12.43 -7.64 5.61
CA CYS A 213 -12.86 -6.30 6.02
C CYS A 213 -13.71 -5.64 4.93
N MET A 214 -13.29 -5.74 3.67
CA MET A 214 -14.04 -5.19 2.52
C MET A 214 -15.37 -5.90 2.29
N ALA A 215 -15.50 -7.17 2.70
CA ALA A 215 -16.74 -7.93 2.62
C ALA A 215 -17.89 -7.33 3.46
N PHE A 216 -17.61 -6.55 4.51
CA PHE A 216 -18.64 -5.82 5.26
C PHE A 216 -19.28 -4.70 4.43
N LEU A 217 -18.52 -4.11 3.51
CA LEU A 217 -18.96 -2.98 2.68
C LEU A 217 -19.58 -3.42 1.35
N GLU A 218 -19.21 -4.61 0.87
CA GLU A 218 -19.66 -5.11 -0.44
C GLU A 218 -21.19 -5.18 -0.61
N PRO A 219 -22.00 -5.58 0.38
CA PRO A 219 -23.46 -5.58 0.26
C PRO A 219 -24.02 -4.17 -0.02
N PHE A 220 -23.55 -3.18 0.74
CA PHE A 220 -24.02 -1.78 0.63
C PHE A 220 -23.54 -1.10 -0.65
N ALA A 221 -22.43 -1.56 -1.22
CA ALA A 221 -21.88 -1.02 -2.46
C ALA A 221 -22.60 -1.58 -3.72
N LYS A 222 -23.26 -2.75 -3.62
CA LYS A 222 -24.09 -3.32 -4.71
C LYS A 222 -25.46 -2.66 -4.82
N GLU A 223 -25.99 -2.12 -3.72
CA GLU A 223 -27.28 -1.44 -3.70
C GLU A 223 -27.10 0.06 -4.00
N ILE A 224 -27.57 0.51 -5.18
CA ILE A 224 -27.46 1.92 -5.60
C ILE A 224 -28.53 2.80 -4.91
N SER A 225 -29.65 2.22 -4.47
CA SER A 225 -30.73 2.91 -3.76
C SER A 225 -31.49 1.96 -2.85
N THR A 226 -31.79 2.40 -1.63
CA THR A 226 -32.65 1.74 -0.64
C THR A 226 -34.14 1.77 -1.04
N ALA A 227 -34.53 2.63 -1.98
CA ALA A 227 -35.90 2.76 -2.47
C ALA A 227 -36.02 2.31 -3.94
N LYS A 228 -36.89 1.30 -4.20
CA LYS A 228 -37.21 0.84 -5.55
C LYS A 228 -37.79 2.00 -6.37
N ASN A 229 -37.16 2.35 -7.49
CA ASN A 229 -37.56 3.38 -8.46
C ASN A 229 -37.48 4.86 -8.00
N ALA A 230 -36.77 5.17 -6.91
CA ALA A 230 -36.48 6.57 -6.58
C ALA A 230 -35.30 7.11 -7.43
N PRO A 231 -35.33 8.38 -7.87
CA PRO A 231 -34.19 9.02 -8.50
C PRO A 231 -33.00 9.07 -7.54
N TYR A 232 -31.79 8.84 -8.06
CA TYR A 232 -30.58 8.77 -7.24
C TYR A 232 -30.32 10.06 -6.45
N GLU A 233 -30.07 9.92 -5.15
CA GLU A 233 -29.62 11.00 -4.27
C GLU A 233 -28.10 10.99 -4.17
N LYS A 234 -27.50 12.18 -4.30
CA LYS A 234 -26.05 12.37 -4.30
C LYS A 234 -25.41 11.82 -3.03
N GLY A 235 -24.36 11.02 -3.18
CA GLY A 235 -23.58 10.48 -2.08
C GLY A 235 -24.28 9.36 -1.30
N SER A 236 -25.45 8.90 -1.72
CA SER A 236 -26.22 7.87 -1.03
C SER A 236 -25.68 6.45 -1.28
N SER A 237 -24.78 6.28 -2.25
CA SER A 237 -24.23 4.97 -2.59
C SER A 237 -23.15 4.51 -1.61
N GLY A 238 -23.25 3.26 -1.17
CA GLY A 238 -22.18 2.59 -0.41
C GLY A 238 -20.88 2.40 -1.19
N MET A 239 -20.85 2.70 -2.49
CA MET A 239 -19.64 2.70 -3.30
C MET A 239 -18.61 3.76 -2.82
N ASN A 240 -19.08 4.88 -2.28
CA ASN A 240 -18.20 5.93 -1.75
C ASN A 240 -17.42 5.41 -0.52
N SER A 241 -18.14 4.83 0.45
CA SER A 241 -17.54 4.15 1.61
C SER A 241 -16.58 3.03 1.21
N TYR A 242 -16.95 2.21 0.22
CA TYR A 242 -16.09 1.14 -0.28
C TYR A 242 -14.80 1.70 -0.88
N THR A 243 -14.89 2.79 -1.64
CA THR A 243 -13.73 3.46 -2.23
C THR A 243 -12.84 4.05 -1.15
N GLU A 244 -13.40 4.77 -0.17
CA GLU A 244 -12.64 5.36 0.92
C GLU A 244 -11.90 4.30 1.75
N ALA A 245 -12.57 3.19 2.07
CA ALA A 245 -11.95 2.06 2.76
C ALA A 245 -10.80 1.46 1.95
N LEU A 246 -11.00 1.25 0.64
CA LEU A 246 -9.97 0.73 -0.26
C LEU A 246 -8.75 1.65 -0.31
N LEU A 247 -8.95 2.97 -0.38
CA LEU A 247 -7.86 3.95 -0.36
C LEU A 247 -7.08 3.90 0.96
N GLY A 248 -7.77 3.76 2.08
CA GLY A 248 -7.15 3.57 3.39
C GLY A 248 -6.29 2.30 3.45
N PHE A 249 -6.79 1.18 2.92
CA PHE A 249 -6.01 -0.06 2.85
C PHE A 249 -4.81 0.06 1.90
N ILE A 250 -4.96 0.69 0.72
CA ILE A 250 -3.83 0.90 -0.20
C ILE A 250 -2.72 1.71 0.45
N ALA A 251 -3.07 2.77 1.19
CA ALA A 251 -2.10 3.60 1.90
C ALA A 251 -1.40 2.80 3.02
N ASN A 252 -2.16 2.08 3.84
CA ASN A 252 -1.61 1.33 4.97
C ASN A 252 -0.76 0.14 4.53
N GLU A 253 -1.15 -0.60 3.48
CA GLU A 253 -0.32 -1.68 2.94
C GLU A 253 0.97 -1.15 2.35
N LYS A 254 0.94 0.04 1.74
CA LYS A 254 2.15 0.66 1.25
C LYS A 254 3.11 0.98 2.40
N SER A 255 2.61 1.56 3.48
CA SER A 255 3.40 1.82 4.69
C SER A 255 3.94 0.51 5.29
N LEU A 256 3.12 -0.54 5.38
CA LEU A 256 3.53 -1.83 5.91
C LEU A 256 4.68 -2.45 5.13
N VAL A 257 4.59 -2.47 3.80
CA VAL A 257 5.67 -2.98 2.94
C VAL A 257 6.92 -2.09 3.04
N ASP A 258 6.75 -0.78 3.20
CA ASP A 258 7.87 0.13 3.42
C ASP A 258 8.59 -0.12 4.75
N ASP A 259 7.85 -0.35 5.83
CA ASP A 259 8.37 -0.64 7.17
C ASP A 259 9.08 -2.01 7.20
N LEU A 260 8.47 -3.04 6.59
CA LEU A 260 8.98 -4.42 6.67
C LEU A 260 10.24 -4.66 5.82
N TYR A 261 10.32 -4.07 4.63
CA TYR A 261 11.32 -4.40 3.60
C TYR A 261 12.33 -3.27 3.35
N SER A 262 12.72 -2.53 4.38
CA SER A 262 13.68 -1.40 4.23
C SER A 262 14.98 -1.78 3.52
N GLN A 263 15.42 -3.05 3.61
CA GLN A 263 16.65 -3.55 3.00
C GLN A 263 16.50 -4.13 1.58
N TYR A 264 15.31 -4.64 1.21
CA TYR A 264 15.08 -5.36 -0.06
C TYR A 264 14.17 -4.55 -0.99
N THR A 265 14.71 -3.49 -1.58
CA THR A 265 13.92 -2.54 -2.39
C THR A 265 13.29 -3.18 -3.64
N GLU A 266 13.88 -4.24 -4.19
CA GLU A 266 13.44 -4.87 -5.43
C GLU A 266 12.12 -5.64 -5.28
N SER A 267 11.92 -6.35 -4.16
CA SER A 267 10.72 -7.18 -3.95
C SER A 267 9.51 -6.38 -3.46
N LYS A 268 9.71 -5.17 -2.90
CA LYS A 268 8.63 -4.28 -2.41
C LYS A 268 7.48 -4.07 -3.39
N PRO A 269 7.71 -3.64 -4.66
CA PRO A 269 6.63 -3.43 -5.60
C PRO A 269 5.89 -4.73 -5.91
N HIS A 270 6.60 -5.85 -6.01
CA HIS A 270 6.02 -7.16 -6.27
C HIS A 270 5.11 -7.63 -5.12
N VAL A 271 5.58 -7.56 -3.87
CA VAL A 271 4.80 -7.92 -2.67
C VAL A 271 3.52 -7.09 -2.59
N LEU A 272 3.65 -5.77 -2.74
CA LEU A 272 2.51 -4.86 -2.70
C LEU A 272 1.52 -5.17 -3.84
N SER A 273 2.02 -5.43 -5.05
CA SER A 273 1.20 -5.80 -6.20
C SER A 273 0.39 -7.07 -5.90
N GLN A 274 1.00 -8.10 -5.32
CA GLN A 274 0.31 -9.36 -4.99
C GLN A 274 -0.77 -9.17 -3.91
N ILE A 275 -0.54 -8.31 -2.91
CA ILE A 275 -1.54 -8.00 -1.86
C ILE A 275 -2.72 -7.22 -2.43
N LEU A 276 -2.45 -6.21 -3.27
CA LEU A 276 -3.48 -5.30 -3.78
C LEU A 276 -4.26 -5.87 -4.96
N SER A 277 -3.67 -6.75 -5.76
CA SER A 277 -4.30 -7.27 -6.99
C SER A 277 -5.67 -7.95 -6.76
N PRO A 278 -5.86 -8.80 -5.75
CA PRO A 278 -7.17 -9.36 -5.42
C PRO A 278 -8.20 -8.28 -5.04
N LEU A 279 -7.77 -7.24 -4.32
CA LEU A 279 -8.63 -6.12 -3.91
C LEU A 279 -9.10 -5.32 -5.12
N ILE A 280 -8.18 -5.05 -6.05
CA ILE A 280 -8.49 -4.33 -7.30
C ILE A 280 -9.41 -5.15 -8.20
N SER A 281 -9.23 -6.46 -8.27
CA SER A 281 -10.14 -7.35 -9.00
C SER A 281 -11.56 -7.33 -8.40
N ALA A 282 -11.67 -7.39 -7.07
CA ALA A 282 -12.96 -7.29 -6.38
C ALA A 282 -13.63 -5.92 -6.62
N TYR A 283 -12.86 -4.83 -6.51
CA TYR A 283 -13.34 -3.48 -6.80
C TYR A 283 -13.80 -3.33 -8.25
N ALA A 284 -13.02 -3.77 -9.23
CA ALA A 284 -13.36 -3.70 -10.65
C ALA A 284 -14.63 -4.50 -10.98
N LYS A 285 -14.79 -5.68 -10.37
CA LYS A 285 -16.01 -6.50 -10.52
C LYS A 285 -17.25 -5.79 -9.97
N LEU A 286 -17.13 -5.17 -8.79
CA LEU A 286 -18.21 -4.40 -8.17
C LEU A 286 -18.55 -3.16 -9.01
N PHE A 287 -17.52 -2.42 -9.42
CA PHE A 287 -17.64 -1.26 -10.31
C PHE A 287 -18.39 -1.61 -11.60
N GLY A 288 -18.00 -2.71 -12.27
CA GLY A 288 -18.66 -3.18 -13.48
C GLY A 288 -20.12 -3.60 -13.25
N ALA A 289 -20.46 -4.16 -12.09
CA ALA A 289 -21.85 -4.47 -11.74
C ALA A 289 -22.70 -3.20 -11.64
N ASN A 290 -22.18 -2.19 -10.92
CA ASN A 290 -22.85 -0.91 -10.76
C ASN A 290 -23.02 -0.18 -12.10
N LEU A 291 -21.99 -0.22 -12.95
CA LEU A 291 -22.03 0.38 -14.27
C LEU A 291 -23.06 -0.26 -15.20
N LYS A 292 -23.26 -1.58 -15.13
CA LYS A 292 -24.33 -2.30 -15.86
C LYS A 292 -25.73 -1.89 -15.40
N ILE A 293 -25.92 -1.63 -14.10
CA ILE A 293 -27.19 -1.13 -13.57
C ILE A 293 -27.46 0.28 -14.09
N VAL A 294 -26.44 1.14 -14.11
CA VAL A 294 -26.56 2.51 -14.66
C VAL A 294 -26.90 2.48 -16.15
N ARG A 295 -26.27 1.60 -16.95
CA ARG A 295 -26.58 1.42 -18.37
C ARG A 295 -28.03 1.01 -18.62
N SER A 296 -28.57 0.15 -17.74
CA SER A 296 -29.95 -0.33 -17.85
C SER A 296 -30.99 0.76 -17.50
N ASN A 297 -30.64 1.75 -16.68
CA ASN A 297 -31.56 2.80 -16.23
C ASN A 297 -30.84 4.15 -16.09
N LEU A 298 -30.49 4.73 -17.25
CA LEU A 298 -29.82 6.03 -17.36
C LEU A 298 -30.67 7.18 -16.79
N GLU A 299 -32.01 7.08 -16.87
CA GLU A 299 -32.89 8.17 -16.44
C GLU A 299 -32.77 8.46 -14.94
N ASN A 300 -32.72 7.40 -14.12
CA ASN A 300 -32.71 7.49 -12.66
C ASN A 300 -31.30 7.43 -12.05
N PHE A 301 -30.42 6.59 -12.61
CA PHE A 301 -29.08 6.35 -12.07
C PHE A 301 -27.96 6.99 -12.90
N GLY A 302 -28.28 7.69 -13.98
CA GLY A 302 -27.28 8.30 -14.85
C GLY A 302 -26.29 9.21 -14.11
N PHE A 303 -26.76 10.00 -13.13
CA PHE A 303 -25.89 10.88 -12.35
C PHE A 303 -24.90 10.16 -11.44
N PHE A 304 -25.20 8.92 -11.03
CA PHE A 304 -24.28 8.10 -10.24
C PHE A 304 -22.99 7.76 -11.02
N SER A 305 -23.05 7.76 -12.36
CA SER A 305 -21.84 7.58 -13.19
C SER A 305 -20.75 8.63 -12.90
N PHE A 306 -21.10 9.85 -12.46
CA PHE A 306 -20.13 10.86 -12.06
C PHE A 306 -19.39 10.50 -10.77
N GLU A 307 -20.07 9.91 -9.79
CA GLU A 307 -19.43 9.41 -8.56
C GLU A 307 -18.54 8.20 -8.86
N LEU A 308 -18.97 7.33 -9.79
CA LEU A 308 -18.12 6.24 -10.28
C LEU A 308 -16.84 6.77 -10.95
N VAL A 309 -16.92 7.85 -11.74
CA VAL A 309 -15.74 8.51 -12.33
C VAL A 309 -14.81 9.05 -11.25
N GLU A 310 -15.34 9.66 -10.20
CA GLU A 310 -14.55 10.16 -9.06
C GLU A 310 -13.85 9.00 -8.35
N SER A 311 -14.60 7.95 -8.01
CA SER A 311 -14.10 6.74 -7.35
C SER A 311 -12.94 6.09 -8.11
N ILE A 312 -13.08 5.85 -9.42
CA ILE A 312 -12.02 5.21 -10.22
C ILE A 312 -10.78 6.11 -10.35
N ASN A 313 -10.98 7.43 -10.39
CA ASN A 313 -9.86 8.38 -10.47
C ASN A 313 -9.07 8.43 -9.17
N ASP A 314 -9.73 8.40 -8.02
CA ASP A 314 -9.05 8.38 -6.72
C ASP A 314 -8.25 7.09 -6.51
N VAL A 315 -8.82 5.93 -6.88
CA VAL A 315 -8.12 4.64 -6.85
C VAL A 315 -6.93 4.65 -7.80
N LYS A 316 -7.07 5.15 -9.03
CA LYS A 316 -5.93 5.26 -9.95
C LYS A 316 -4.84 6.21 -9.45
N LYS A 317 -5.22 7.31 -8.80
CA LYS A 317 -4.29 8.29 -8.25
C LYS A 317 -3.47 7.70 -7.10
N SER A 318 -4.11 6.96 -6.19
CA SER A 318 -3.40 6.30 -5.08
C SER A 318 -2.44 5.20 -5.56
N LEU A 319 -2.76 4.55 -6.68
CA LEU A 319 -1.94 3.53 -7.31
C LEU A 319 -0.88 4.08 -8.29
N ARG A 320 -0.79 5.40 -8.48
CA ARG A 320 0.19 6.00 -9.39
C ARG A 320 1.62 5.67 -8.95
N GLY A 321 2.43 5.20 -9.90
CA GLY A 321 3.83 4.83 -9.67
C GLY A 321 4.01 3.56 -8.84
N LYS A 322 2.99 2.69 -8.79
CA LYS A 322 3.08 1.33 -8.23
C LYS A 322 3.08 0.33 -9.37
N GLU A 323 3.93 -0.68 -9.29
CA GLU A 323 3.84 -1.84 -10.18
C GLU A 323 2.56 -2.60 -9.82
N LEU A 324 1.65 -2.76 -10.77
CA LEU A 324 0.39 -3.46 -10.54
C LEU A 324 -0.02 -4.23 -11.79
N GLN A 325 -0.11 -5.55 -11.66
CA GLN A 325 -0.55 -6.46 -12.73
C GLN A 325 -1.99 -6.18 -13.19
N ASN A 326 -2.86 -5.74 -12.28
CA ASN A 326 -4.29 -5.49 -12.54
C ASN A 326 -4.63 -4.04 -12.91
N TYR A 327 -3.65 -3.23 -13.31
CA TYR A 327 -3.93 -1.84 -13.70
C TYR A 327 -4.79 -1.74 -14.97
N ASN A 328 -4.69 -2.72 -15.87
CA ASN A 328 -5.54 -2.85 -17.06
C ASN A 328 -7.04 -2.89 -16.72
N LEU A 329 -7.45 -3.61 -15.66
CA LEU A 329 -8.85 -3.66 -15.24
C LEU A 329 -9.40 -2.28 -14.89
N LEU A 330 -8.58 -1.43 -14.25
CA LEU A 330 -8.97 -0.05 -13.92
C LEU A 330 -9.04 0.82 -15.18
N GLN A 331 -8.20 0.57 -16.18
CA GLN A 331 -8.26 1.26 -17.47
C GLN A 331 -9.55 0.91 -18.22
N ASP A 332 -9.90 -0.38 -18.27
CA ASP A 332 -11.14 -0.86 -18.90
C ASP A 332 -12.38 -0.25 -18.22
N CYS A 333 -12.42 -0.28 -16.88
CA CYS A 333 -13.48 0.37 -16.10
C CYS A 333 -13.55 1.89 -16.37
N THR A 334 -12.40 2.56 -16.48
CA THR A 334 -12.34 4.01 -16.80
C THR A 334 -12.94 4.29 -18.19
N GLN A 335 -12.57 3.49 -19.19
CA GLN A 335 -13.09 3.65 -20.54
C GLN A 335 -14.59 3.37 -20.60
N GLU A 336 -15.05 2.32 -19.92
CA GLU A 336 -16.46 1.93 -19.90
C GLU A 336 -17.34 3.00 -19.23
N VAL A 337 -16.89 3.58 -18.11
CA VAL A 337 -17.65 4.63 -17.42
C VAL A 337 -17.66 5.94 -18.22
N ARG A 338 -16.57 6.28 -18.92
CA ARG A 338 -16.52 7.46 -19.81
C ARG A 338 -17.52 7.37 -20.95
N GLN A 339 -17.71 6.18 -21.54
CA GLN A 339 -18.73 5.98 -22.58
C GLN A 339 -20.15 6.22 -22.03
N VAL A 340 -20.40 5.84 -20.78
CA VAL A 340 -21.69 6.04 -20.12
C VAL A 340 -21.92 7.53 -19.81
N THR A 341 -20.93 8.23 -19.26
CA THR A 341 -21.05 9.68 -19.01
C THR A 341 -21.21 10.47 -20.31
N GLN A 342 -20.51 10.11 -21.38
CA GLN A 342 -20.68 10.72 -22.70
C GLN A 342 -22.09 10.49 -23.25
N SER A 343 -22.61 9.26 -23.14
CA SER A 343 -23.97 8.94 -23.55
C SER A 343 -25.02 9.70 -22.75
N LEU A 344 -24.73 10.05 -21.48
CA LEU A 344 -25.62 10.84 -20.64
C LEU A 344 -25.80 12.28 -21.16
N PHE A 345 -24.75 12.90 -21.70
CA PHE A 345 -24.87 14.23 -22.34
C PHE A 345 -25.67 14.16 -23.63
N ARG A 346 -25.44 13.13 -24.44
CA ARG A 346 -26.20 12.90 -25.69
C ARG A 346 -27.68 12.62 -25.41
N ASP A 347 -27.96 11.76 -24.43
CA ASP A 347 -29.33 11.45 -24.00
C ASP A 347 -30.06 12.69 -23.47
N ALA A 348 -29.37 13.59 -22.78
CA ALA A 348 -29.96 14.85 -22.35
C ALA A 348 -30.44 15.72 -23.53
N ILE A 349 -29.66 15.82 -24.60
CA ILE A 349 -30.05 16.55 -25.82
C ILE A 349 -31.20 15.85 -26.54
N ASP A 350 -31.10 14.54 -26.75
CA ASP A 350 -32.17 13.75 -27.41
C ASP A 350 -33.48 13.81 -26.63
N ARG A 351 -33.41 13.84 -25.30
CA ARG A 351 -34.56 14.00 -24.41
C ARG A 351 -35.22 15.37 -24.58
N ILE A 352 -34.44 16.45 -24.66
CA ILE A 352 -34.97 17.80 -24.91
C ILE A 352 -35.76 17.81 -26.22
N ILE A 353 -35.18 17.24 -27.29
CA ILE A 353 -35.82 17.16 -28.61
C ILE A 353 -37.13 16.36 -28.53
N LYS A 354 -37.10 15.18 -27.90
CA LYS A 354 -38.29 14.32 -27.75
C LYS A 354 -39.39 14.99 -26.93
N LYS A 355 -39.05 15.62 -25.80
CA LYS A 355 -40.03 16.29 -24.91
C LYS A 355 -40.62 17.54 -25.55
N ALA A 356 -39.80 18.36 -26.21
CA ALA A 356 -40.28 19.53 -26.93
C ALA A 356 -41.24 19.14 -28.06
N ASN A 357 -40.92 18.10 -28.82
CA ASN A 357 -41.75 17.63 -29.94
C ASN A 357 -42.96 16.76 -29.51
N SER A 358 -43.00 16.29 -28.26
CA SER A 358 -44.12 15.50 -27.75
C SER A 358 -45.40 16.33 -27.58
N ILE A 359 -45.27 17.65 -27.43
CA ILE A 359 -46.40 18.56 -27.33
C ILE A 359 -46.72 19.11 -28.73
N SER A 360 -47.81 18.62 -29.32
CA SER A 360 -48.28 19.04 -30.66
C SER A 360 -48.99 20.39 -30.65
N THR A 361 -49.38 20.90 -29.48
CA THR A 361 -50.13 22.16 -29.33
C THR A 361 -49.50 23.05 -28.28
N ILE A 362 -49.27 24.32 -28.62
CA ILE A 362 -48.76 25.30 -27.66
C ILE A 362 -49.82 25.63 -26.59
N PRO A 363 -49.44 25.83 -25.31
CA PRO A 363 -50.38 26.25 -24.28
C PRO A 363 -51.13 27.53 -24.68
N SER A 364 -52.44 27.57 -24.45
CA SER A 364 -53.30 28.71 -24.83
C SER A 364 -52.91 30.03 -24.14
N ASN A 365 -52.23 29.95 -23.01
CA ASN A 365 -51.69 31.09 -22.26
C ASN A 365 -50.24 31.47 -22.66
N ASN A 366 -49.63 30.79 -23.64
CA ASN A 366 -48.20 30.90 -23.98
C ASN A 366 -47.28 30.78 -22.75
N GLY A 367 -47.68 30.00 -21.75
CA GLY A 367 -46.94 29.79 -20.51
C GLY A 367 -45.78 28.79 -20.63
N VAL A 368 -45.12 28.53 -19.50
CA VAL A 368 -44.01 27.57 -19.40
C VAL A 368 -44.50 26.15 -19.69
N THR A 369 -43.85 25.46 -20.62
CA THR A 369 -44.16 24.07 -20.98
C THR A 369 -43.48 23.09 -20.02
N GLU A 370 -44.04 21.89 -19.89
CA GLU A 370 -43.43 20.81 -19.10
C GLU A 370 -42.03 20.43 -19.61
N ALA A 371 -41.78 20.57 -20.92
CA ALA A 371 -40.47 20.35 -21.51
C ALA A 371 -39.41 21.30 -20.94
N THR A 372 -39.75 22.57 -20.74
CA THR A 372 -38.84 23.56 -20.12
C THR A 372 -38.59 23.21 -18.66
N VAL A 373 -39.61 22.80 -17.91
CA VAL A 373 -39.46 22.41 -16.49
C VAL A 373 -38.57 21.16 -16.34
N ASP A 374 -38.80 20.11 -17.13
CA ASP A 374 -37.98 18.89 -17.14
C ASP A 374 -36.52 19.19 -17.53
N THR A 375 -36.32 20.00 -18.56
CA THR A 375 -34.98 20.38 -19.04
C THR A 375 -34.22 21.15 -17.97
N MET A 376 -34.83 22.19 -17.37
CA MET A 376 -34.17 22.98 -16.33
C MET A 376 -33.90 22.16 -15.07
N SER A 377 -34.82 21.27 -14.69
CA SER A 377 -34.63 20.33 -13.56
C SER A 377 -33.44 19.39 -13.80
N ARG A 378 -33.32 18.83 -15.01
CA ARG A 378 -32.19 17.96 -15.37
C ARG A 378 -30.87 18.74 -15.41
N LEU A 379 -30.82 19.92 -16.02
CA LEU A 379 -29.63 20.78 -16.04
C LEU A 379 -29.22 21.23 -14.63
N ARG A 380 -30.19 21.48 -13.74
CA ARG A 380 -29.93 21.76 -12.33
C ARG A 380 -29.20 20.58 -11.69
N LYS A 381 -29.66 19.35 -11.91
CA LYS A 381 -28.95 18.15 -11.43
C LYS A 381 -27.54 18.02 -12.02
N PHE A 382 -27.33 18.29 -13.31
CA PHE A 382 -25.97 18.33 -13.89
C PHE A 382 -25.08 19.36 -13.17
N SER A 383 -25.61 20.54 -12.84
CA SER A 383 -24.83 21.59 -12.15
C SER A 383 -24.36 21.18 -10.74
N GLU A 384 -25.05 20.25 -10.08
CA GLU A 384 -24.69 19.73 -8.74
C GLU A 384 -23.49 18.76 -8.79
N TYR A 385 -23.20 18.20 -9.96
CA TYR A 385 -22.06 17.33 -10.24
C TYR A 385 -21.01 18.03 -11.11
N LYS A 386 -20.68 19.29 -10.77
CA LYS A 386 -19.70 20.12 -11.50
C LYS A 386 -18.40 19.38 -11.81
N ASN A 387 -17.80 18.72 -10.80
CA ASN A 387 -16.50 18.04 -10.95
C ASN A 387 -16.60 16.84 -11.90
N GLY A 388 -17.64 16.00 -11.74
CA GLY A 388 -17.90 14.88 -12.62
C GLY A 388 -18.17 15.32 -14.06
N CYS A 389 -18.93 16.41 -14.25
CA CYS A 389 -19.19 16.97 -15.56
C CYS A 389 -17.91 17.47 -16.22
N LEU A 390 -17.08 18.24 -15.51
CA LEU A 390 -15.79 18.73 -16.03
C LEU A 390 -14.85 17.58 -16.39
N GLY A 391 -14.79 16.54 -15.55
CA GLY A 391 -13.99 15.35 -15.84
C GLY A 391 -14.51 14.54 -17.04
N ALA A 392 -15.82 14.53 -17.25
CA ALA A 392 -16.44 13.93 -18.44
C ALA A 392 -16.27 14.77 -19.71
N MET A 393 -15.89 16.06 -19.58
CA MET A 393 -15.55 16.91 -20.73
C MET A 393 -14.17 16.57 -21.34
N ASP A 394 -13.38 15.72 -20.68
CA ASP A 394 -12.10 15.24 -21.22
C ASP A 394 -12.32 14.32 -22.43
N ASN A 395 -11.85 14.73 -23.60
CA ASN A 395 -11.98 14.02 -24.89
C ASN A 395 -13.43 13.84 -25.43
N ILE A 396 -14.38 14.69 -25.02
CA ILE A 396 -15.70 14.78 -25.66
C ILE A 396 -15.79 16.08 -26.48
N THR A 397 -16.09 15.95 -27.77
CA THR A 397 -16.32 17.08 -28.66
C THR A 397 -17.78 17.49 -28.66
N ARG A 398 -18.06 18.71 -29.09
CA ARG A 398 -19.44 19.22 -29.21
C ARG A 398 -20.30 18.37 -30.15
N GLU A 399 -19.69 17.81 -31.19
CA GLU A 399 -20.36 16.92 -32.16
C GLU A 399 -20.84 15.61 -31.52
N ASN A 400 -20.25 15.19 -30.40
CA ASN A 400 -20.59 13.92 -29.77
C ASN A 400 -21.95 13.92 -29.05
N TRP A 401 -22.49 15.09 -28.66
CA TRP A 401 -23.82 15.19 -28.05
C TRP A 401 -24.85 15.87 -28.94
N LEU A 402 -24.44 16.50 -30.05
CA LEU A 402 -25.37 17.12 -30.99
C LEU A 402 -25.98 16.08 -31.95
N PRO A 403 -27.18 16.35 -32.52
CA PRO A 403 -27.76 15.52 -33.55
C PRO A 403 -26.92 15.57 -34.83
N SER A 404 -26.91 14.47 -35.62
CA SER A 404 -26.00 14.27 -36.76
C SER A 404 -26.03 15.35 -37.85
N ASN A 405 -27.09 16.15 -37.94
CA ASN A 405 -27.27 17.19 -38.95
C ASN A 405 -27.68 18.52 -38.30
N TYR A 406 -26.96 18.94 -37.27
CA TYR A 406 -27.20 20.27 -36.69
C TYR A 406 -26.83 21.35 -37.72
N LYS A 407 -27.74 22.29 -37.97
CA LYS A 407 -27.40 23.50 -38.72
C LYS A 407 -26.73 24.46 -37.76
N GLU A 408 -25.42 24.64 -37.89
CA GLU A 408 -24.77 25.82 -37.33
C GLU A 408 -25.38 27.03 -38.04
N LYS A 409 -26.21 27.79 -37.33
CA LYS A 409 -26.59 29.11 -37.79
C LYS A 409 -25.33 29.96 -37.68
N GLU A 410 -24.82 30.41 -38.84
CA GLU A 410 -23.91 31.53 -38.96
C GLU A 410 -24.42 32.76 -38.19
#